data_AF-A0A4Y2ST43-F1
#
_entry.id   AF-A0A4Y2ST43-F1
#
_cell.length_a   1.000
_cell.length_b   1.000
_cell.length_c   1.000
_cell.angle_alpha   90.00
_cell.angle_beta   90.00
_cell.angle_gamma   90.00
#
_symmetry.space_group_name_H-M   'P 1'
#
loop_
_entity.id
_entity.type
_entity.pdbx_description
1 polymer ?
#
loop_
_entity_poly.entity_id
_entity_poly.type
_entity_poly.pdbx_seq_one_letter_code
_entity_poly.pdbx_strand_id
1 'polypeptide(L)'
;MFNSAWCTCVLCLKSPLASNFSDKAWVEKLAYLCDIFSLFNEFNLCLQGKMITVFKLADKVAGFKAKLELWGWCVNRGDLDMFQTLAVISG
;
A
#
# COMPACT_ATOMS: atom_id res chain seq x y z
N MET A 1 7.74 -3.73 -1.13
CA MET A 1 8.61 -2.60 -0.74
C MET A 1 9.08 -2.65 0.72
N PHE A 2 8.54 -3.54 1.56
CA PHE A 2 9.13 -3.90 2.87
C PHE A 2 9.95 -5.18 2.71
N ASN A 3 11.20 -5.05 2.26
CA ASN A 3 12.12 -6.17 2.21
C ASN A 3 12.85 -6.30 3.56
N SER A 4 13.47 -7.44 3.84
CA SER A 4 14.32 -7.67 5.01
C SER A 4 15.30 -6.52 5.25
N ALA A 5 15.91 -5.97 4.20
CA ALA A 5 16.82 -4.83 4.27
C ALA A 5 16.21 -3.56 4.90
N TRP A 6 14.91 -3.30 4.70
CA TRP A 6 14.21 -2.17 5.32
C TRP A 6 13.98 -2.41 6.82
N CYS A 7 13.53 -3.62 7.19
CA CYS A 7 13.41 -4.03 8.59
C CYS A 7 14.76 -4.00 9.31
N THR A 8 15.83 -4.48 8.65
CA THR A 8 17.20 -4.42 9.17
C THR A 8 17.67 -2.98 9.35
N CYS A 9 17.41 -2.07 8.40
CA CYS A 9 17.79 -0.67 8.55
C CYS A 9 17.04 0.01 9.71
N VAL A 10 15.74 -0.24 9.87
CA VAL A 10 14.94 0.43 10.91
C VAL A 10 15.21 -0.14 12.30
N LEU A 11 15.33 -1.47 12.42
CA LEU A 11 15.55 -2.15 13.71
C LEU A 11 17.03 -2.14 14.13
N CYS A 12 17.98 -2.29 13.21
CA CYS A 12 19.41 -2.38 13.56
C CYS A 12 20.12 -1.02 13.69
N LEU A 13 19.67 0.07 13.04
CA LEU A 13 20.33 1.38 13.18
C LEU A 13 19.92 2.17 14.44
N LYS A 14 19.10 1.61 15.35
CA LYS A 14 18.54 2.33 16.51
C LYS A 14 17.97 3.70 16.11
N SER A 15 17.27 3.75 14.98
CA SER A 15 16.61 4.96 14.54
C SER A 15 15.65 5.47 15.62
N PRO A 16 15.54 6.79 15.89
CA PRO A 16 14.52 7.32 16.77
C PRO A 16 13.11 6.89 16.36
N LEU A 17 12.89 6.62 15.06
CA LEU A 17 11.64 6.11 14.53
C LEU A 17 11.30 4.70 15.03
N ALA A 18 12.29 3.93 15.49
CA ALA A 18 12.08 2.59 16.04
C ALA A 18 11.19 2.60 17.30
N SER A 19 11.19 3.71 18.04
CA SER A 19 10.32 3.88 19.22
C SER A 19 8.83 3.91 18.87
N ASN A 20 8.49 4.33 17.65
CA ASN A 20 7.10 4.42 17.21
C ASN A 20 6.47 3.05 16.90
N PHE A 21 7.26 1.98 16.75
CA PHE A 21 6.70 0.63 16.56
C PHE A 21 6.02 0.09 17.82
N SER A 22 6.24 0.71 18.98
CA SER A 22 5.50 0.40 20.21
C SER A 22 4.11 1.07 20.25
N ASP A 23 3.86 2.07 19.41
CA ASP A 23 2.56 2.74 19.30
C ASP A 23 1.72 2.03 18.24
N LYS A 24 0.68 1.32 18.70
CA LYS A 24 -0.23 0.57 17.83
C LYS A 24 -0.85 1.45 16.74
N ALA A 25 -1.31 2.66 17.08
CA ALA A 25 -1.96 3.55 16.13
C ALA A 25 -0.97 4.07 15.08
N TRP A 26 0.31 4.21 15.45
CA TRP A 26 1.36 4.54 14.50
C TRP A 26 1.65 3.38 13.55
N VAL A 27 1.73 2.15 14.06
CA VAL A 27 1.96 0.94 13.25
C VAL A 27 0.79 0.67 12.29
N GLU A 28 -0.45 0.86 12.73
CA GLU A 28 -1.64 0.77 11.87
C GLU A 28 -1.60 1.82 10.74
N LYS A 29 -1.27 3.07 11.04
CA LYS A 29 -1.09 4.12 10.00
C LYS A 29 0.02 3.78 9.02
N LEU A 30 1.14 3.24 9.52
CA LEU A 30 2.23 2.80 8.66
C LEU A 30 1.76 1.68 7.75
N ALA A 31 1.08 0.66 8.28
CA ALA A 31 0.55 -0.47 7.53
C ALA A 31 -0.40 -0.03 6.40
N TYR A 32 -1.30 0.90 6.70
CA TYR A 32 -2.16 1.53 5.70
C TYR A 32 -1.35 2.16 4.55
N LEU A 33 -0.31 2.94 4.89
CA LEU A 33 0.57 3.54 3.88
C LEU A 33 1.31 2.47 3.06
N CYS A 34 1.77 1.39 3.70
CA CYS A 34 2.43 0.27 3.02
C CYS A 34 1.55 -0.33 1.93
N ASP A 35 0.29 -0.60 2.26
CA ASP A 35 -0.67 -1.20 1.35
C ASP A 35 -1.01 -0.24 0.19
N ILE A 36 -1.22 1.05 0.47
CA ILE A 36 -1.45 2.08 -0.55
C ILE A 36 -0.25 2.19 -1.51
N PHE A 37 0.98 2.27 -1.00
CA PHE A 37 2.16 2.35 -1.86
C PHE A 37 2.38 1.08 -2.68
N SER A 38 2.05 -0.08 -2.13
CA SER A 38 2.13 -1.35 -2.86
C SER A 38 1.15 -1.37 -4.04
N LEU A 39 -0.08 -0.89 -3.81
CA LEU A 39 -1.08 -0.70 -4.87
C LEU A 39 -0.56 0.23 -5.99
N PHE A 40 0.01 1.38 -5.63
CA PHE A 40 0.56 2.32 -6.60
C PHE A 40 1.75 1.73 -7.36
N ASN A 41 2.59 0.95 -6.69
CA ASN A 41 3.73 0.30 -7.33
C ASN A 41 3.27 -0.76 -8.35
N GLU A 42 2.29 -1.59 -8.01
CA GLU A 42 1.66 -2.53 -8.95
C GLU A 42 1.05 -1.81 -10.15
N PHE A 43 0.34 -0.71 -9.90
CA PHE A 43 -0.23 0.12 -10.95
C PHE A 43 0.86 0.71 -11.85
N ASN A 44 1.92 1.28 -11.27
CA ASN A 44 3.06 1.81 -12.00
C ASN A 44 3.73 0.73 -12.88
N LEU A 45 3.89 -0.50 -12.37
CA LEU A 45 4.36 -1.64 -13.16
C LEU A 45 3.42 -1.97 -14.32
N CYS A 46 2.10 -1.88 -14.11
CA CYS A 46 1.12 -2.05 -15.18
C CYS A 46 1.25 -1.00 -16.28
N LEU A 47 1.71 0.22 -15.95
CA LEU A 47 1.96 1.29 -16.93
C LEU A 47 3.32 1.16 -17.63
N GLN A 48 4.29 0.47 -17.03
CA GLN A 48 5.62 0.26 -17.60
C GLN A 48 5.60 -0.94 -18.58
N GLY A 49 5.50 -0.65 -19.88
CA GLY A 49 5.58 -1.69 -20.91
C GLY A 49 5.90 -1.11 -22.28
N LYS A 50 6.77 -1.78 -23.05
CA LYS A 50 7.26 -1.32 -24.36
C LYS A 50 6.20 -1.23 -25.47
N MET A 51 4.97 -1.71 -25.26
CA MET A 51 3.89 -1.74 -26.26
C MET A 51 2.50 -1.36 -25.70
N ILE A 52 2.43 -0.37 -24.82
CA ILE A 52 1.16 0.14 -24.29
C ILE A 52 0.77 1.36 -25.13
N THR A 53 -0.33 1.25 -25.89
CA THR A 53 -0.90 2.40 -26.61
C THR A 53 -1.54 3.37 -25.62
N VAL A 54 -1.68 4.65 -26.02
CA VAL A 54 -2.35 5.67 -25.19
C VAL A 54 -3.75 5.23 -24.76
N PHE A 55 -4.51 4.56 -25.65
CA PHE A 55 -5.81 3.98 -25.31
C PHE A 55 -5.74 2.94 -24.20
N LYS A 56 -4.80 1.98 -24.29
CA LYS A 56 -4.60 0.97 -23.23
C LYS A 56 -4.15 1.58 -21.91
N LEU A 57 -3.38 2.67 -21.96
CA LEU A 57 -2.97 3.41 -20.78
C LEU A 57 -4.18 4.10 -20.11
N ALA A 58 -5.03 4.75 -20.90
CA ALA A 58 -6.25 5.37 -20.43
C ALA A 58 -7.20 4.35 -19.79
N ASP A 59 -7.37 3.18 -20.40
CA ASP A 59 -8.19 2.09 -19.84
C ASP A 59 -7.64 1.59 -18.50
N LYS A 60 -6.31 1.43 -18.39
CA LYS A 60 -5.66 1.05 -17.13
C LYS A 60 -5.87 2.09 -16.03
N VAL A 61 -5.70 3.37 -16.35
CA VAL A 61 -5.95 4.47 -15.41
C VAL A 61 -7.42 4.51 -14.99
N ALA A 62 -8.36 4.34 -15.91
CA ALA A 62 -9.78 4.30 -15.62
C ALA A 62 -10.15 3.12 -14.71
N GLY A 63 -9.65 1.91 -15.01
CA GLY A 63 -9.85 0.73 -14.17
C GLY A 63 -9.25 0.89 -12.77
N PHE A 64 -8.09 1.55 -12.66
CA PHE A 64 -7.47 1.83 -11.37
C PHE A 64 -8.30 2.80 -10.52
N LYS A 65 -8.86 3.85 -11.13
CA LYS A 65 -9.78 4.78 -10.43
C LYS A 65 -11.02 4.05 -9.91
N ALA A 66 -11.65 3.21 -10.74
CA ALA A 66 -12.81 2.42 -10.32
C ALA A 66 -12.47 1.46 -9.15
N LYS A 67 -11.26 0.87 -9.16
CA LYS A 67 -10.77 0.05 -8.04
C LYS A 67 -10.63 0.86 -6.75
N LEU A 68 -10.09 2.08 -6.81
CA LEU A 68 -9.98 2.98 -5.65
C LEU A 68 -11.36 3.38 -5.10
N GLU A 69 -12.33 3.66 -5.96
CA GLU A 69 -13.71 3.97 -5.55
C GLU A 69 -14.36 2.78 -4.84
N LEU A 70 -14.22 1.57 -5.38
CA LEU A 70 -14.69 0.34 -4.75
C LEU A 70 -14.08 0.14 -3.36
N TRP A 71 -12.77 0.36 -3.24
CA TRP A 71 -12.06 0.23 -1.96
C TRP A 71 -12.51 1.27 -0.95
N GLY A 72 -12.70 2.53 -1.36
CA GLY A 72 -13.30 3.55 -0.50
C GLY A 72 -14.68 3.16 0.00
N TRP A 73 -15.49 2.52 -0.85
CA TRP A 73 -16.80 1.98 -0.46
C TRP A 73 -16.71 0.83 0.54
N CYS A 74 -15.77 -0.11 0.37
CA CYS A 74 -15.53 -1.20 1.33
C CYS A 74 -15.08 -0.67 2.69
N VAL A 75 -14.15 0.28 2.72
CA VAL A 75 -13.66 0.92 3.97
C VAL A 75 -14.81 1.56 4.74
N ASN A 76 -15.72 2.24 4.05
CA ASN A 76 -16.91 2.85 4.68
C ASN A 76 -17.86 1.81 5.31
N ARG A 77 -17.77 0.54 4.90
CA ARG A 77 -18.49 -0.59 5.49
C ARG A 77 -17.72 -1.30 6.60
N GLY A 78 -16.49 -0.86 6.89
CA GLY A 78 -15.59 -1.50 7.84
C GLY A 78 -14.83 -2.71 7.28
N ASP A 79 -14.90 -2.94 5.97
CA ASP A 79 -14.13 -3.99 5.31
C ASP A 79 -12.75 -3.45 4.93
N LEU A 80 -11.71 -4.06 5.51
CA LEU A 80 -10.31 -3.71 5.32
C LEU A 80 -9.52 -4.84 4.62
N ASP A 81 -10.18 -5.87 4.08
CA ASP A 81 -9.52 -7.05 3.50
C ASP A 81 -8.61 -6.70 2.31
N MET A 82 -8.86 -5.57 1.63
CA MET A 82 -8.00 -5.06 0.57
C MET A 82 -6.66 -4.51 1.07
N PHE A 83 -6.56 -4.16 2.35
CA PHE A 83 -5.35 -3.71 3.02
C PHE A 83 -4.75 -4.87 3.81
N GLN A 84 -4.10 -5.80 3.10
CA GLN A 84 -3.59 -7.05 3.68
C GLN A 84 -2.67 -6.81 4.89
N THR A 85 -1.79 -5.81 4.83
CA THR A 85 -0.87 -5.50 5.93
C THR A 85 -1.62 -4.89 7.10
N LEU A 86 -2.54 -3.96 6.83
CA LEU A 86 -3.37 -3.33 7.86
C LEU A 86 -4.30 -4.34 8.55
N ALA A 87 -4.95 -5.23 7.81
CA ALA A 87 -5.86 -6.23 8.35
C ALA A 87 -5.15 -7.16 9.35
N VAL A 88 -3.92 -7.57 9.03
CA VAL A 88 -3.08 -8.40 9.92
C VAL A 88 -2.66 -7.67 11.19
N ILE A 89 -2.42 -6.36 11.11
CA ILE A 89 -1.97 -5.54 12.25
C ILE A 89 -3.14 -5.07 13.13
N SER A 90 -4.32 -4.91 12.53
CA SER A 90 -5.51 -4.39 13.20
C SER A 90 -6.34 -5.48 13.89
N GLY A 91 -6.27 -6.73 13.39
CA GLY A 91 -6.86 -7.91 14.01
C GLY A 91 -6.07 -8.40 15.22
#